data_AF-A0A6I9NRL6-F1
#
_entry.id   AF-A0A6I9NRL6-F1
#
_cell.length_a   1.000
_cell.length_b   1.000
_cell.length_c   1.000
_cell.angle_alpha   90.00
_cell.angle_beta   90.00
_cell.angle_gamma   90.00
#
_symmetry.space_group_name_H-M   'P 1'
#
loop_
_entity.id
_entity.type
_entity.pdbx_description
1 polymer ?
#
loop_
_entity_poly.entity_id
_entity_poly.type
_entity_poly.pdbx_seq_one_letter_code
_entity_poly.pdbx_strand_id
1 'polypeptide(L)'
;MHLQLPHHIHDLQLERISQYVLVTQQHGFTLAWEGRSGSVYIKLSPEFVGRTCGMCGNFNADVQDDLKTSYGVLTHEIELFGNSWVETEPHEAQCPMVPSGFSSPCDSVEAHVLLKVEEVCAMLLDPPFQSCHDFVSPLSYMASCSNDLC
;
A
#
# COMPACT_ATOMS: atom_id res chain seq x y z
N MET A 1 8.57 -25.59 -12.31
CA MET A 1 9.79 -25.36 -11.50
C MET A 1 9.36 -24.61 -10.25
N HIS A 2 9.68 -25.11 -9.06
CA HIS A 2 9.35 -24.43 -7.80
C HIS A 2 10.64 -24.11 -7.05
N LEU A 3 10.76 -22.87 -6.59
CA LEU A 3 11.88 -22.42 -5.76
C LEU A 3 11.66 -22.92 -4.32
N GLN A 4 12.69 -23.53 -3.72
CA GLN A 4 12.66 -23.96 -2.31
C GLN A 4 13.28 -22.86 -1.43
N LEU A 5 12.66 -22.53 -0.30
CA LEU A 5 13.11 -21.49 0.63
C LEU A 5 13.70 -22.12 1.92
N PRO A 6 14.73 -21.50 2.55
CA PRO A 6 15.40 -20.27 2.14
C PRO A 6 16.28 -20.45 0.89
N HIS A 7 16.50 -19.38 0.14
CA HIS A 7 17.29 -19.38 -1.07
C HIS A 7 18.11 -18.10 -1.23
N HIS A 8 19.24 -18.21 -1.91
CA HIS A 8 20.07 -17.06 -2.27
C HIS A 8 20.23 -16.99 -3.79
N ILE A 9 19.95 -15.82 -4.37
CA ILE A 9 20.13 -15.54 -5.79
C ILE A 9 20.98 -14.27 -5.87
N HIS A 10 22.27 -14.43 -6.20
CA HIS A 10 23.25 -13.33 -6.15
C HIS A 10 23.26 -12.66 -4.76
N ASP A 11 22.90 -11.39 -4.69
CA ASP A 11 22.81 -10.56 -3.49
C ASP A 11 21.40 -10.53 -2.86
N LEU A 12 20.44 -11.27 -3.44
CA LEU A 12 19.09 -11.45 -2.89
C LEU A 12 19.03 -12.67 -1.98
N GLN A 13 18.48 -12.48 -0.78
CA GLN A 13 18.09 -13.53 0.14
C GLN A 13 16.57 -13.64 0.15
N LEU A 14 16.08 -14.86 -0.05
CA LEU A 14 14.67 -15.19 -0.02
C LEU A 14 14.40 -16.15 1.13
N GLU A 15 13.45 -15.83 1.98
CA GLU A 15 13.06 -16.67 3.12
C GLU A 15 11.57 -16.60 3.39
N ARG A 16 11.04 -17.61 4.08
CA ARG A 16 9.64 -17.62 4.52
C ARG A 16 9.60 -17.41 6.02
N ILE A 17 8.92 -16.35 6.45
CA ILE A 17 8.65 -16.07 7.86
C ILE A 17 7.13 -15.99 8.04
N SER A 18 6.57 -16.94 8.79
CA SER A 18 5.13 -17.13 8.88
C SER A 18 4.51 -17.25 7.46
N GLN A 19 3.51 -16.45 7.13
CA GLN A 19 2.89 -16.43 5.81
C GLN A 19 3.63 -15.57 4.77
N TYR A 20 4.58 -14.73 5.21
CA TYR A 20 5.32 -13.83 4.32
C TYR A 20 6.51 -14.53 3.66
N VAL A 21 6.70 -14.26 2.38
CA VAL A 21 7.97 -14.42 1.69
C VAL A 21 8.72 -13.09 1.80
N LEU A 22 9.88 -13.11 2.45
CA LEU A 22 10.78 -11.99 2.49
C LEU A 22 11.79 -12.09 1.35
N VAL A 23 11.99 -10.99 0.64
CA VAL A 23 13.07 -10.80 -0.34
C VAL A 23 13.91 -9.63 0.12
N THR A 24 15.15 -9.90 0.49
CA THR A 24 16.07 -8.92 1.06
C THR A 24 17.29 -8.77 0.18
N GLN A 25 17.58 -7.52 -0.19
CA GLN A 25 18.87 -7.10 -0.73
C GLN A 25 19.59 -6.33 0.37
N GLN A 26 20.74 -6.80 0.85
CA GLN A 26 21.37 -6.36 2.11
C GLN A 26 21.53 -4.84 2.26
N HIS A 27 21.76 -4.11 1.16
CA HIS A 27 21.93 -2.65 1.19
C HIS A 27 20.83 -1.91 0.43
N GLY A 28 19.91 -2.62 -0.23
CA GLY A 28 18.94 -2.01 -1.13
C GLY A 28 17.55 -1.90 -0.53
N PHE A 29 16.90 -3.05 -0.35
CA PHE A 29 15.51 -3.12 0.07
C PHE A 29 15.17 -4.41 0.81
N THR A 30 14.03 -4.37 1.51
CA THR A 30 13.33 -5.56 2.01
C THR A 30 11.89 -5.51 1.51
N LEU A 31 11.47 -6.57 0.81
CA LEU A 31 10.10 -6.80 0.39
C LEU A 31 9.52 -7.91 1.27
N ALA A 32 8.33 -7.70 1.82
CA ALA A 32 7.54 -8.72 2.47
C ALA A 32 6.24 -8.92 1.68
N TRP A 33 5.98 -10.16 1.25
CA TRP A 33 4.84 -10.49 0.40
C TRP A 33 4.08 -11.69 0.93
N GLU A 34 2.77 -11.53 1.18
CA GLU A 34 1.89 -12.57 1.72
C GLU A 34 1.20 -13.43 0.62
N GLY A 35 1.38 -13.11 -0.66
CA GLY A 35 0.77 -13.86 -1.76
C GLY A 35 -0.22 -13.03 -2.57
N ARG A 36 -1.05 -13.70 -3.37
CA ARG A 36 -1.91 -13.09 -4.40
C ARG A 36 -2.99 -12.15 -3.86
N SER A 37 -3.42 -12.32 -2.61
CA SER A 37 -4.53 -11.57 -2.01
C SER A 37 -4.13 -10.98 -0.65
N GLY A 38 -2.84 -10.94 -0.36
CA GLY A 38 -2.31 -10.46 0.91
C GLY A 38 -1.55 -9.15 0.76
N SER A 39 -1.00 -8.69 1.88
CA SER A 39 -0.28 -7.42 1.92
C SER A 39 1.09 -7.51 1.26
N VAL A 40 1.53 -6.37 0.71
CA VAL A 40 2.89 -6.13 0.22
C VAL A 40 3.48 -4.98 1.03
N TYR A 41 4.65 -5.21 1.62
CA TYR A 41 5.42 -4.16 2.30
C TYR A 41 6.78 -4.03 1.66
N ILE A 42 7.19 -2.80 1.38
CA ILE A 42 8.54 -2.51 0.90
C ILE A 42 9.21 -1.49 1.81
N LYS A 43 10.44 -1.81 2.21
CA LYS A 43 11.33 -0.91 2.93
C LYS A 43 12.56 -0.66 2.07
N LEU A 44 12.85 0.60 1.79
CA LEU A 44 14.00 1.00 0.99
C LEU A 44 15.10 1.59 1.87
N SER A 45 16.35 1.40 1.45
CA SER A 45 17.50 2.08 2.03
C SER A 45 17.43 3.60 1.77
N PRO A 46 17.95 4.45 2.69
CA PRO A 46 18.01 5.90 2.49
C PRO A 46 18.71 6.37 1.20
N GLU A 47 19.55 5.53 0.58
CA GLU A 47 20.17 5.82 -0.71
C GLU A 47 19.19 5.98 -1.89
N PHE A 48 17.92 5.60 -1.70
CA PHE A 48 16.83 5.79 -2.66
C PHE A 48 16.00 7.05 -2.43
N VAL A 49 16.30 7.85 -1.39
CA VAL A 49 15.54 9.08 -1.11
C VAL A 49 15.52 10.00 -2.33
N GLY A 50 14.32 10.39 -2.76
CA GLY A 50 14.10 11.24 -3.95
C GLY A 50 14.43 10.56 -5.29
N ARG A 51 14.64 9.24 -5.30
CA ARG A 51 15.04 8.47 -6.50
C ARG A 51 14.02 7.42 -6.90
N THR A 52 12.87 7.37 -6.23
CA THR A 52 11.76 6.48 -6.58
C THR A 52 10.71 7.23 -7.40
N CYS A 53 9.86 6.46 -8.05
CA CYS A 53 8.63 6.91 -8.65
C CYS A 53 7.64 5.73 -8.65
N GLY A 54 6.36 6.00 -8.88
CA GLY A 54 5.30 5.00 -8.89
C GLY A 54 4.23 5.25 -7.85
N MET A 55 3.42 4.23 -7.59
CA MET A 55 2.28 4.28 -6.65
C MET A 55 2.68 4.55 -5.20
N CYS A 56 3.95 4.33 -4.83
CA CYS A 56 4.49 4.64 -3.50
C CYS A 56 5.16 6.01 -3.40
N GLY A 57 5.02 6.87 -4.43
CA GLY A 57 5.58 8.21 -4.42
C GLY A 57 7.09 8.27 -4.72
N ASN A 58 7.69 9.41 -4.39
CA ASN A 58 9.07 9.72 -4.78
C ASN A 58 10.10 9.56 -3.64
N PHE A 59 9.63 9.18 -2.44
CA PHE A 59 10.44 8.91 -1.25
C PHE A 59 11.33 10.08 -0.82
N ASN A 60 10.86 11.32 -0.92
CA ASN A 60 11.57 12.53 -0.46
C ASN A 60 11.12 13.06 0.93
N ALA A 61 10.17 12.37 1.57
CA ALA A 61 9.50 12.75 2.82
C ALA A 61 8.54 13.95 2.76
N ASP A 62 8.17 14.40 1.56
CA ASP A 62 7.12 15.39 1.32
C ASP A 62 5.89 14.73 0.69
N VAL A 63 4.88 14.44 1.54
CA VAL A 63 3.64 13.81 1.08
C VAL A 63 2.82 14.68 0.12
N GLN A 64 3.11 15.97 0.00
CA GLN A 64 2.37 16.89 -0.87
C GLN A 64 2.70 16.71 -2.35
N ASP A 65 3.86 16.10 -2.68
CA ASP A 65 4.31 15.91 -4.06
C ASP A 65 4.34 14.44 -4.52
N ASP A 66 3.85 13.53 -3.68
CA ASP A 66 3.80 12.08 -3.96
C ASP A 66 2.78 11.71 -5.06
N LEU A 67 1.72 12.50 -5.24
CA LEU A 67 0.69 12.28 -6.27
C LEU A 67 1.14 12.78 -7.65
N LYS A 68 2.35 12.39 -8.06
CA LYS A 68 2.93 12.70 -9.36
C LYS A 68 2.64 11.59 -10.36
N THR A 69 2.01 11.93 -11.48
CA THR A 69 1.68 10.98 -12.54
C THR A 69 2.95 10.38 -13.17
N SER A 70 2.79 9.26 -13.88
CA SER A 70 3.89 8.62 -14.63
C SER A 70 4.56 9.54 -15.67
N TYR A 71 3.81 10.52 -16.19
CA TYR A 71 4.28 11.55 -17.12
C TYR A 71 4.70 12.86 -16.42
N GLY A 72 4.85 12.84 -15.09
CA GLY A 72 5.53 13.88 -14.31
C GLY A 72 4.66 15.07 -13.87
N VAL A 73 3.34 14.98 -13.95
CA VAL A 73 2.41 16.05 -13.54
C VAL A 73 1.92 15.81 -12.12
N LEU A 74 1.97 16.82 -11.26
CA LEU A 74 1.36 16.78 -9.93
C LEU A 74 -0.16 16.92 -10.05
N THR A 75 -0.91 16.07 -9.35
CA THR A 75 -2.38 16.11 -9.37
C THR A 75 -2.96 15.92 -7.97
N HIS A 76 -4.19 16.40 -7.77
CA HIS A 76 -5.02 16.09 -6.60
C HIS A 76 -6.11 15.04 -6.91
N GLU A 77 -6.25 14.65 -8.18
CA GLU A 77 -7.17 13.62 -8.65
C GLU A 77 -6.50 12.24 -8.49
N ILE A 78 -6.99 11.45 -7.53
CA ILE A 78 -6.41 10.14 -7.17
C ILE A 78 -6.55 9.13 -8.31
N GLU A 79 -7.69 9.18 -9.01
CA GLU A 79 -7.94 8.39 -10.22
C GLU A 79 -6.94 8.71 -11.33
N LEU A 80 -6.59 9.98 -11.52
CA LEU A 80 -5.65 10.40 -12.55
C LEU A 80 -4.26 9.92 -12.21
N PHE A 81 -3.86 10.06 -10.95
CA PHE A 81 -2.60 9.52 -10.43
C PHE A 81 -2.52 8.01 -10.65
N GLY A 82 -3.48 7.24 -10.11
CA GLY A 82 -3.47 5.78 -10.16
C GLY A 82 -3.52 5.23 -11.57
N ASN A 83 -4.41 5.77 -12.41
CA ASN A 83 -4.53 5.35 -13.81
C ASN A 83 -3.28 5.66 -14.65
N SER A 84 -2.51 6.70 -14.29
CA SER A 84 -1.29 7.04 -15.03
C SER A 84 -0.20 5.96 -14.89
N TRP A 85 -0.23 5.17 -13.81
CA TRP A 85 0.76 4.14 -13.49
C TRP A 85 0.36 2.73 -13.96
N VAL A 86 -0.68 2.61 -14.79
CA VAL A 86 -1.10 1.33 -15.36
C VAL A 86 -0.08 0.85 -16.38
N GLU A 87 0.46 -0.36 -16.15
CA GLU A 87 1.32 -1.06 -17.10
C GLU A 87 0.47 -1.93 -18.04
N THR A 88 0.84 -1.95 -19.32
CA THR A 88 0.14 -2.77 -20.33
C THR A 88 0.99 -3.96 -20.74
N GLU A 89 0.48 -5.17 -20.50
CA GLU A 89 1.11 -6.40 -20.97
C GLU A 89 0.63 -6.74 -22.40
N PRO A 90 1.54 -7.05 -23.36
CA PRO A 90 1.17 -7.27 -24.77
C PRO A 90 0.15 -8.39 -25.03
N HIS A 91 0.01 -9.32 -24.08
CA HIS A 91 -0.82 -10.51 -24.20
C HIS A 91 -2.01 -10.53 -23.24
N GLU A 92 -2.22 -9.46 -22.47
CA GLU A 92 -3.33 -9.35 -21.53
C GLU A 92 -4.32 -8.28 -21.97
N ALA A 93 -5.57 -8.44 -21.55
CA ALA A 93 -6.55 -7.38 -21.74
C ALA A 93 -6.13 -6.17 -20.91
N GLN A 94 -6.30 -4.96 -21.46
CA GLN A 94 -6.03 -3.74 -20.71
C GLN A 94 -6.87 -3.68 -19.44
N CYS A 95 -6.25 -3.31 -18.33
CA CYS A 95 -6.95 -3.00 -17.10
C CYS A 95 -7.94 -1.85 -17.35
N PRO A 96 -9.22 -1.98 -16.94
CA PRO A 96 -10.16 -0.89 -17.06
C PRO A 96 -9.69 0.29 -16.19
N MET A 97 -9.80 1.50 -16.75
CA MET A 97 -9.48 2.72 -16.03
C MET A 97 -10.51 2.97 -14.93
N VAL A 98 -10.04 3.46 -13.78
CA VAL A 98 -10.92 3.90 -12.69
C VAL A 98 -11.57 5.23 -13.11
N PRO A 99 -12.91 5.35 -13.07
CA PRO A 99 -13.58 6.59 -13.45
C PRO A 99 -13.34 7.70 -12.41
N SER A 100 -13.47 8.94 -12.86
CA SER A 100 -13.39 10.10 -11.98
C SER A 100 -14.52 10.16 -10.98
N GLY A 101 -14.23 10.60 -9.76
CA GLY A 101 -15.21 10.76 -8.70
C GLY A 101 -15.87 9.43 -8.26
N PHE A 102 -15.10 8.34 -8.20
CA PHE A 102 -15.59 7.08 -7.62
C PHE A 102 -16.06 7.32 -6.17
N SER A 103 -17.23 6.76 -5.84
CA SER A 103 -17.85 6.93 -4.52
C SER A 103 -17.09 6.15 -3.46
N SER A 104 -17.12 6.65 -2.22
CA SER A 104 -16.67 5.86 -1.08
C SER A 104 -17.55 4.63 -0.94
N PRO A 105 -17.00 3.44 -0.63
CA PRO A 105 -17.81 2.26 -0.32
C PRO A 105 -18.84 2.53 0.79
N CYS A 106 -18.52 3.44 1.70
CA CYS A 106 -19.40 3.83 2.81
C CYS A 106 -20.57 4.75 2.40
N ASP A 107 -20.59 5.33 1.19
CA ASP A 107 -21.61 6.31 0.79
C ASP A 107 -23.01 5.68 0.66
N SER A 108 -23.09 4.40 0.31
CA SER A 108 -24.35 3.66 0.11
C SER A 108 -24.77 2.78 1.29
N VAL A 109 -24.07 2.87 2.41
CA VAL A 109 -24.26 2.00 3.58
C VAL A 109 -25.31 2.59 4.52
N GLU A 110 -26.16 1.74 5.08
CA GLU A 110 -27.18 2.19 6.04
C GLU A 110 -26.52 2.78 7.31
N ALA A 111 -27.10 3.84 7.86
CA ALA A 111 -26.56 4.55 9.03
C ALA A 111 -26.28 3.63 10.23
N HIS A 112 -27.12 2.61 10.45
CA HIS A 112 -26.94 1.67 11.55
C HIS A 112 -25.73 0.74 11.36
N VAL A 113 -25.32 0.47 10.12
CA VAL A 113 -24.11 -0.28 9.79
C VAL A 113 -22.89 0.63 9.94
N LEU A 114 -22.96 1.88 9.48
CA LEU A 114 -21.90 2.87 9.66
C LEU A 114 -21.52 3.06 11.14
N LEU A 115 -22.50 3.10 12.04
CA LEU A 115 -22.24 3.17 13.49
C LEU A 115 -21.44 1.95 14.00
N LYS A 116 -21.73 0.75 13.48
CA LYS A 116 -20.98 -0.46 13.84
C LYS A 116 -19.56 -0.45 13.26
N VAL A 117 -19.41 0.04 12.03
CA VAL A 117 -18.09 0.21 11.41
C VAL A 117 -17.24 1.17 12.24
N GLU A 118 -17.80 2.32 12.64
CA GLU A 118 -17.13 3.28 13.50
C GLU A 118 -16.74 2.67 14.85
N GLU A 119 -17.65 1.95 15.51
CA GLU A 119 -17.38 1.26 16.78
C GLU A 119 -16.22 0.26 16.65
N VAL A 120 -16.21 -0.54 15.58
CA VAL A 120 -15.16 -1.53 15.34
C VAL A 120 -13.82 -0.85 15.06
N CYS A 121 -13.78 0.15 14.19
CA CYS A 121 -12.53 0.83 13.82
C CYS A 121 -12.00 1.72 14.95
N ALA A 122 -12.85 2.23 15.84
CA ALA A 122 -12.46 3.00 17.03
C ALA A 122 -11.63 2.17 18.03
N MET A 123 -11.67 0.83 17.98
CA MET A 123 -10.81 -0.01 18.83
C MET A 123 -9.31 0.27 18.62
N LEU A 124 -8.90 0.83 17.48
CA LEU A 124 -7.52 1.25 17.22
C LEU A 124 -7.05 2.42 18.12
N LEU A 125 -7.99 3.11 18.77
CA LEU A 125 -7.72 4.18 19.74
C LEU A 125 -7.44 3.64 21.16
N ASP A 126 -7.83 2.40 21.43
CA ASP A 126 -7.81 1.81 22.77
C ASP A 126 -6.59 0.89 22.99
N PRO A 127 -6.30 0.49 24.23
CA PRO A 127 -5.32 -0.57 24.50
C PRO A 127 -5.68 -1.87 23.75
N PRO A 128 -4.69 -2.59 23.17
CA PRO A 128 -3.25 -2.42 23.36
C PRO A 128 -2.60 -1.39 22.42
N PHE A 129 -3.34 -0.81 21.47
CA PHE A 129 -2.79 0.05 20.42
C PHE A 129 -2.38 1.45 20.90
N GLN A 130 -2.97 1.93 21.99
CA GLN A 130 -2.69 3.24 22.57
C GLN A 130 -1.19 3.54 22.78
N SER A 131 -0.40 2.53 23.17
CA SER A 131 1.04 2.68 23.38
C SER A 131 1.85 2.98 22.11
N CYS A 132 1.27 2.75 20.93
CA CYS A 132 1.92 2.93 19.63
C CYS A 132 1.66 4.32 19.01
N HIS A 133 0.71 5.10 19.56
CA HIS A 133 0.21 6.32 18.91
C HIS A 133 1.26 7.41 18.74
N ASP A 134 2.29 7.45 19.60
CA ASP A 134 3.42 8.38 19.47
C ASP A 134 4.32 8.09 18.25
N PHE A 135 4.27 6.86 17.74
CA PHE A 135 5.10 6.40 16.62
C PHE A 135 4.31 6.18 15.34
N VAL A 136 3.02 5.84 15.47
CA VAL A 136 2.14 5.49 14.36
C VAL A 136 0.77 6.11 14.60
N SER A 137 0.37 7.02 13.72
CA SER A 137 -0.96 7.64 13.81
C SER A 137 -2.06 6.59 13.58
N PRO A 138 -3.07 6.47 14.46
CA PRO A 138 -4.17 5.53 14.27
C PRO A 138 -5.14 5.96 13.16
N LEU A 139 -5.17 7.26 12.80
CA LEU A 139 -6.21 7.84 11.93
C LEU A 139 -6.21 7.25 10.52
N SER A 140 -5.03 7.02 9.93
CA SER A 140 -4.93 6.42 8.59
C SER A 140 -5.45 4.98 8.59
N TYR A 141 -5.15 4.22 9.65
CA TYR A 141 -5.62 2.83 9.79
C TYR A 141 -7.11 2.76 10.09
N MET A 142 -7.66 3.71 10.85
CA MET A 142 -9.11 3.82 11.06
C MET A 142 -9.83 4.13 9.75
N ALA A 143 -9.31 5.06 8.93
CA ALA A 143 -9.90 5.38 7.64
C ALA A 143 -9.88 4.17 6.68
N SER A 144 -8.77 3.42 6.62
CA SER A 144 -8.70 2.16 5.87
C SER A 144 -9.66 1.10 6.41
N CYS A 145 -9.72 0.92 7.73
CA CYS A 145 -10.66 -0.01 8.38
C CYS A 145 -12.11 0.29 7.99
N SER A 146 -12.53 1.56 8.03
CA SER A 146 -13.88 1.93 7.65
C SER A 146 -14.16 1.63 6.18
N ASN A 147 -13.23 1.98 5.29
CA ASN A 147 -13.34 1.71 3.86
C ASN A 147 -13.49 0.20 3.56
N ASP A 148 -12.72 -0.64 4.24
CA ASP A 148 -12.73 -2.09 4.05
C ASP A 148 -13.99 -2.78 4.60
N LEU A 149 -14.64 -2.19 5.62
CA LEU A 149 -15.80 -2.80 6.30
C LEU A 149 -17.18 -2.40 5.73
N CYS A 150 -17.26 -1.41 4.84
CA CYS A 150 -18.52 -0.80 4.40
C CYS A 150 -19.40 -1.62 3.41
#